data_AF-A3QH87-F1
#
_entry.id   AF-A3QH87-F1
#
_cell.length_a   1.000
_cell.length_b   1.000
_cell.length_c   1.000
_cell.angle_alpha   90.00
_cell.angle_beta   90.00
_cell.angle_gamma   90.00
#
_symmetry.space_group_name_H-M   'P 1'
#
loop_
_entity.id
_entity.type
_entity.pdbx_description
1 polymer ?
#
loop_
_entity_poly.entity_id
_entity_poly.type
_entity_poly.pdbx_seq_one_letter_code
_entity_poly.pdbx_strand_id
1 'polypeptide(L)'
;MDKDMYQAASLRQPTSLFIAIAALIYLPLIESLLPGLFGAYWVDPSFMAKAQPVTLLIKLIALLFGLSLLERFRRQFAQVVKGSWPLTIVMGLSYLLGAVQLIFLVLGLFMSLVFSAPTNEQSQFKRYEDYAIWVQTVDPGAMGKAYHRVWMQCDLPLWRYRLAPIQTLDWMGEYEVSLDEHILKISSRFDEISLDLSKVPGCPSA
;
A
#
# COMPACT_ATOMS: atom_id res chain seq x y z
N MET A 1 -45.23 0.40 28.06
CA MET A 1 -43.82 0.79 27.92
C MET A 1 -43.02 -0.50 27.71
N ASP A 2 -43.01 -1.05 26.48
CA ASP A 2 -42.06 -2.16 26.12
C ASP A 2 -42.11 -2.67 24.66
N LYS A 3 -42.97 -2.13 23.77
CA LYS A 3 -42.94 -2.54 22.36
C LYS A 3 -41.82 -1.85 21.58
N ASP A 4 -41.54 -0.60 21.90
CA ASP A 4 -40.52 0.20 21.20
C ASP A 4 -39.08 -0.26 21.51
N MET A 5 -38.84 -0.82 22.70
CA MET A 5 -37.50 -1.30 23.10
C MET A 5 -37.12 -2.60 22.39
N TYR A 6 -38.07 -3.53 22.23
CA TYR A 6 -37.87 -4.77 21.46
C TYR A 6 -37.74 -4.52 19.96
N GLN A 7 -38.52 -3.58 19.40
CA GLN A 7 -38.40 -3.20 17.99
C GLN A 7 -37.08 -2.48 17.68
N ALA A 8 -36.58 -1.65 18.59
CA ALA A 8 -35.29 -0.97 18.43
C ALA A 8 -34.09 -1.93 18.46
N ALA A 9 -34.14 -3.00 19.28
CA ALA A 9 -33.10 -4.02 19.33
C ALA A 9 -33.05 -4.86 18.04
N SER A 10 -34.22 -5.23 17.50
CA SER A 10 -34.38 -6.00 16.25
C SER A 10 -33.88 -5.23 15.01
N LEU A 11 -34.11 -3.91 14.94
CA LEU A 11 -33.62 -3.07 13.83
C LEU A 11 -32.11 -2.79 13.87
N ARG A 12 -31.46 -2.76 15.05
CA ARG A 12 -30.01 -2.50 15.19
C ARG A 12 -29.14 -3.61 14.59
N GLN A 13 -29.62 -4.84 14.63
CA GLN A 13 -28.88 -6.03 14.20
C GLN A 13 -28.64 -6.10 12.66
N PRO A 14 -29.64 -5.89 11.78
CA PRO A 14 -29.42 -5.88 10.32
C PRO A 14 -28.60 -4.68 9.85
N THR A 15 -28.75 -3.51 10.48
CA THR A 15 -27.98 -2.30 10.10
C THR A 15 -26.50 -2.43 10.46
N SER A 16 -26.18 -2.91 11.67
CA SER A 16 -24.79 -3.15 12.07
C SER A 16 -24.10 -4.18 11.18
N LEU A 17 -24.82 -5.24 10.78
CA LEU A 17 -24.32 -6.24 9.85
C LEU A 17 -24.06 -5.63 8.46
N PHE A 18 -24.97 -4.78 7.97
CA PHE A 18 -24.79 -4.10 6.69
C PHE A 18 -23.55 -3.17 6.69
N ILE A 19 -23.34 -2.43 7.78
CA ILE A 19 -22.16 -1.58 7.97
C ILE A 19 -20.89 -2.43 8.03
N ALA A 20 -20.90 -3.56 8.74
CA ALA A 20 -19.75 -4.45 8.82
C ALA A 20 -19.37 -5.05 7.46
N ILE A 21 -20.36 -5.50 6.69
CA ILE A 21 -20.15 -6.01 5.32
C ILE A 21 -19.61 -4.90 4.42
N ALA A 22 -20.18 -3.70 4.49
CA ALA A 22 -19.67 -2.55 3.75
C ALA A 22 -18.21 -2.25 4.13
N ALA A 23 -17.87 -2.22 5.42
CA ALA A 23 -16.49 -2.01 5.85
C ALA A 23 -15.53 -3.07 5.27
N LEU A 24 -15.92 -4.34 5.27
CA LEU A 24 -15.10 -5.43 4.73
C LEU A 24 -14.85 -5.35 3.21
N ILE A 25 -15.77 -4.73 2.46
CA ILE A 25 -15.66 -4.60 0.99
C ILE A 25 -15.02 -3.26 0.59
N TYR A 26 -15.40 -2.16 1.26
CA TYR A 26 -15.00 -0.81 0.85
C TYR A 26 -13.70 -0.34 1.52
N LEU A 27 -13.37 -0.78 2.74
CA LEU A 27 -12.14 -0.35 3.42
C LEU A 27 -10.87 -0.87 2.70
N PRO A 28 -10.80 -2.14 2.26
CA PRO A 28 -9.69 -2.62 1.41
C PRO A 28 -9.55 -1.85 0.10
N LEU A 29 -10.68 -1.41 -0.49
CA LEU A 29 -10.70 -0.61 -1.70
C LEU A 29 -10.13 0.79 -1.47
N ILE A 30 -10.65 1.48 -0.45
CA ILE A 30 -10.23 2.83 -0.09
C ILE A 30 -8.73 2.83 0.19
N GLU A 31 -8.25 1.86 0.98
CA GLU A 31 -6.84 1.75 1.28
C GLU A 31 -6.02 1.53 -0.01
N SER A 32 -6.48 0.69 -0.94
CA SER A 32 -5.77 0.42 -2.20
C SER A 32 -5.75 1.62 -3.17
N LEU A 33 -6.64 2.60 -2.99
CA LEU A 33 -6.64 3.85 -3.75
C LEU A 33 -5.69 4.90 -3.15
N LEU A 34 -5.28 4.72 -1.89
CA LEU A 34 -4.37 5.63 -1.20
C LEU A 34 -2.92 5.15 -1.37
N PRO A 35 -1.95 6.08 -1.43
CA PRO A 35 -0.54 5.70 -1.45
C PRO A 35 -0.11 5.13 -0.11
N GLY A 36 0.74 4.09 -0.12
CA GLY A 36 1.22 3.44 1.10
C GLY A 36 0.10 2.77 1.90
N LEU A 37 0.26 2.70 3.22
CA LEU A 37 -0.76 2.15 4.13
C LEU A 37 -1.61 3.30 4.67
N PHE A 38 -2.88 3.35 4.25
CA PHE A 38 -3.83 4.41 4.59
C PHE A 38 -3.35 5.83 4.27
N GLY A 39 -2.69 6.01 3.12
CA GLY A 39 -2.22 7.34 2.67
C GLY A 39 -0.88 7.75 3.27
N ALA A 40 -0.18 6.85 3.95
CA ALA A 40 1.11 7.12 4.58
C ALA A 40 2.13 6.01 4.34
N TYR A 41 3.39 6.41 4.24
CA TYR A 41 4.53 5.49 4.27
C TYR A 41 5.10 5.44 5.69
N TRP A 42 5.28 4.22 6.20
CA TRP A 42 5.60 3.97 7.60
C TRP A 42 6.99 3.37 7.72
N VAL A 43 7.71 3.79 8.76
CA VAL A 43 9.03 3.32 9.18
C VAL A 43 10.12 3.57 8.14
N ASP A 44 10.14 2.80 7.05
CA ASP A 44 11.12 2.88 5.96
C ASP A 44 10.64 2.14 4.69
N PRO A 45 11.25 2.39 3.50
CA PRO A 45 10.90 1.71 2.26
C PRO A 45 11.04 0.19 2.29
N SER A 46 12.03 -0.35 3.01
CA SER A 46 12.25 -1.79 3.09
C SER A 46 11.17 -2.48 3.92
N PHE A 47 10.69 -1.84 4.99
CA PHE A 47 9.52 -2.27 5.74
C PHE A 47 8.27 -2.26 4.86
N MET A 48 8.01 -1.17 4.13
CA MET A 48 6.84 -1.07 3.25
C MET A 48 6.84 -2.14 2.15
N ALA A 49 8.01 -2.44 1.56
CA ALA A 49 8.16 -3.52 0.59
C ALA A 49 7.83 -4.90 1.17
N LYS A 50 8.22 -5.17 2.43
CA LYS A 50 7.88 -6.43 3.13
C LYS A 50 6.41 -6.48 3.55
N ALA A 51 5.83 -5.35 3.91
CA ALA A 51 4.44 -5.25 4.34
C ALA A 51 3.45 -5.42 3.18
N GLN A 52 3.81 -5.01 1.97
CA GLN A 52 2.94 -5.07 0.78
C GLN A 52 2.29 -6.44 0.52
N PRO A 53 3.01 -7.58 0.45
CA PRO A 53 2.36 -8.88 0.23
C PRO A 53 1.42 -9.27 1.38
N VAL A 54 1.78 -8.93 2.62
CA VAL A 54 0.96 -9.21 3.80
C VAL A 54 -0.33 -8.39 3.78
N THR A 55 -0.26 -7.12 3.39
CA THR A 55 -1.42 -6.23 3.34
C THR A 55 -2.36 -6.64 2.21
N LEU A 56 -1.84 -7.06 1.05
CA LEU A 56 -2.63 -7.65 -0.03
C LEU A 56 -3.38 -8.91 0.45
N LEU A 57 -2.73 -9.78 1.22
CA LEU A 57 -3.37 -10.99 1.76
C LEU A 57 -4.49 -10.65 2.77
N ILE A 58 -4.25 -9.72 3.69
CA ILE A 58 -5.26 -9.28 4.68
C ILE A 58 -6.50 -8.71 3.96
N LYS A 59 -6.30 -7.86 2.95
CA LYS A 59 -7.39 -7.31 2.12
C LYS A 59 -8.18 -8.41 1.42
N LEU A 60 -7.49 -9.39 0.86
CA LEU A 60 -8.13 -10.52 0.18
C LEU A 60 -9.01 -11.32 1.14
N ILE A 61 -8.52 -11.62 2.34
CA ILE A 61 -9.29 -12.31 3.39
C ILE A 61 -10.52 -11.47 3.79
N ALA A 62 -10.34 -10.17 4.04
CA ALA A 62 -11.43 -9.28 4.40
C ALA A 62 -12.52 -9.22 3.31
N LEU A 63 -12.11 -9.11 2.05
CA LEU A 63 -13.01 -9.07 0.90
C LEU A 63 -13.80 -10.39 0.74
N LEU A 64 -13.11 -11.54 0.82
CA LEU A 64 -13.76 -12.85 0.74
C LEU A 64 -14.77 -13.05 1.87
N PHE A 65 -14.41 -12.61 3.08
CA PHE A 65 -15.32 -12.66 4.23
C PHE A 65 -16.53 -11.73 4.04
N GLY A 66 -16.32 -10.51 3.56
CA GLY A 66 -17.39 -9.56 3.23
C GLY A 66 -18.36 -10.09 2.18
N LEU A 67 -17.83 -10.66 1.08
CA LEU A 67 -18.65 -11.27 0.02
C LEU A 67 -19.39 -12.53 0.51
N SER A 68 -18.75 -13.36 1.33
CA SER A 68 -19.39 -14.53 1.94
C SER A 68 -20.56 -14.15 2.84
N LEU A 69 -20.39 -13.11 3.68
CA LEU A 69 -21.45 -12.57 4.52
C LEU A 69 -22.58 -11.97 3.68
N LEU A 70 -22.24 -11.21 2.63
CA LEU A 70 -23.21 -10.61 1.71
C LEU A 70 -24.09 -11.70 1.06
N GLU A 71 -23.49 -12.80 0.60
CA GLU A 71 -24.21 -13.92 0.00
C GLU A 71 -25.04 -14.70 1.03
N ARG A 72 -24.48 -14.97 2.21
CA ARG A 72 -25.16 -15.69 3.29
C ARG A 72 -26.43 -14.97 3.75
N PHE A 73 -26.37 -13.65 3.84
CA PHE A 73 -27.48 -12.81 4.32
C PHE A 73 -28.29 -12.15 3.19
N ARG A 74 -28.05 -12.55 1.93
CA ARG A 74 -28.71 -11.98 0.74
C ARG A 74 -30.23 -11.96 0.85
N ARG A 75 -30.85 -13.03 1.35
CA ARG A 75 -32.32 -13.13 1.50
C ARG A 75 -32.87 -12.15 2.53
N GLN A 76 -32.17 -11.95 3.64
CA GLN A 76 -32.57 -11.00 4.68
C GLN A 76 -32.49 -9.57 4.15
N PHE A 77 -31.40 -9.24 3.44
CA PHE A 77 -31.28 -7.93 2.83
C PHE A 77 -32.27 -7.72 1.69
N ALA A 78 -32.57 -8.73 0.88
CA ALA A 78 -33.58 -8.62 -0.18
C ALA A 78 -34.96 -8.22 0.35
N GLN A 79 -35.31 -8.63 1.58
CA GLN A 79 -36.53 -8.21 2.25
C GLN A 79 -36.48 -6.74 2.69
N VAL A 80 -35.34 -6.29 3.23
CA VAL A 80 -35.12 -4.89 3.65
C VAL A 80 -35.04 -3.93 2.45
N VAL A 81 -34.47 -4.39 1.35
CA VAL A 81 -34.24 -3.61 0.12
C VAL A 81 -35.48 -3.56 -0.77
N LYS A 82 -36.47 -4.42 -0.53
CA LYS A 82 -37.70 -4.50 -1.35
C LYS A 82 -38.42 -3.15 -1.36
N GLY A 83 -38.47 -2.51 -2.54
CA GLY A 83 -39.08 -1.19 -2.73
C GLY A 83 -38.13 0.00 -2.61
N SER A 84 -36.85 -0.22 -2.25
CA SER A 84 -35.81 0.80 -2.14
C SER A 84 -34.80 0.69 -3.27
N TRP A 85 -35.07 1.31 -4.42
CA TRP A 85 -34.15 1.35 -5.56
C TRP A 85 -32.69 1.73 -5.22
N PRO A 86 -32.39 2.75 -4.38
CA PRO A 86 -30.99 3.07 -4.05
C PRO A 86 -30.26 1.92 -3.35
N LEU A 87 -30.93 1.19 -2.46
CA LEU A 87 -30.32 0.05 -1.76
C LEU A 87 -30.06 -1.11 -2.73
N THR A 88 -30.95 -1.34 -3.70
CA THR A 88 -30.73 -2.35 -4.76
C THR A 88 -29.48 -2.02 -5.59
N ILE A 89 -29.30 -0.74 -5.95
CA ILE A 89 -28.10 -0.28 -6.67
C ILE A 89 -26.85 -0.52 -5.82
N VAL A 90 -26.86 -0.14 -4.54
CA VAL A 90 -25.72 -0.31 -3.63
C VAL A 90 -25.33 -1.79 -3.51
N MET A 91 -26.30 -2.71 -3.39
CA MET A 91 -26.01 -4.14 -3.34
C MET A 91 -25.38 -4.63 -4.65
N GLY A 92 -25.94 -4.25 -5.80
CA GLY A 92 -25.38 -4.62 -7.11
C GLY A 92 -23.96 -4.10 -7.30
N LEU A 93 -23.71 -2.85 -6.93
CA LEU A 93 -22.38 -2.23 -6.95
C LEU A 93 -21.40 -2.93 -6.01
N SER A 94 -21.86 -3.37 -4.83
CA SER A 94 -21.02 -4.10 -3.87
C SER A 94 -20.51 -5.41 -4.46
N TYR A 95 -21.37 -6.17 -5.14
CA TYR A 95 -20.96 -7.40 -5.83
C TYR A 95 -20.01 -7.12 -7.00
N LEU A 96 -20.31 -6.13 -7.83
CA LEU A 96 -19.46 -5.75 -8.96
C LEU A 96 -18.07 -5.31 -8.48
N LEU A 97 -18.02 -4.40 -7.51
CA LEU A 97 -16.78 -3.92 -6.91
C LEU A 97 -16.00 -5.05 -6.26
N GLY A 98 -16.68 -5.95 -5.53
CA GLY A 98 -16.00 -7.09 -4.92
C GLY A 98 -15.41 -8.04 -5.94
N ALA A 99 -16.09 -8.30 -7.06
CA ALA A 99 -15.55 -9.11 -8.15
C ALA A 99 -14.31 -8.46 -8.80
N VAL A 100 -14.37 -7.16 -9.08
CA VAL A 100 -13.25 -6.40 -9.65
C VAL A 100 -12.06 -6.38 -8.68
N GLN A 101 -12.29 -6.08 -7.40
CA GLN A 101 -11.26 -6.11 -6.36
C GLN A 101 -10.62 -7.48 -6.23
N LEU A 102 -11.40 -8.56 -6.28
CA LEU A 102 -10.88 -9.91 -6.19
C LEU A 102 -9.87 -10.19 -7.31
N ILE A 103 -10.18 -9.81 -8.55
CA ILE A 103 -9.27 -9.95 -9.69
C ILE A 103 -7.97 -9.18 -9.45
N PHE A 104 -8.06 -7.90 -9.06
CA PHE A 104 -6.87 -7.07 -8.85
C PHE A 104 -6.03 -7.50 -7.64
N LEU A 105 -6.65 -7.93 -6.54
CA LEU A 105 -5.93 -8.41 -5.36
C LEU A 105 -5.22 -9.73 -5.63
N VAL A 106 -5.85 -10.66 -6.34
CA VAL A 106 -5.22 -11.93 -6.75
C VAL A 106 -4.07 -11.65 -7.72
N LEU A 107 -4.27 -10.78 -8.71
CA LEU A 107 -3.21 -10.39 -9.63
C LEU A 107 -2.06 -9.70 -8.90
N GLY A 108 -2.34 -8.75 -8.01
CA GLY A 108 -1.32 -8.04 -7.23
C GLY A 108 -0.53 -8.97 -6.33
N LEU A 109 -1.20 -9.93 -5.67
CA LEU A 109 -0.55 -10.95 -4.85
C LEU A 109 0.32 -11.88 -5.71
N PHE A 110 -0.18 -12.33 -6.86
CA PHE A 110 0.58 -13.15 -7.80
C PHE A 110 1.85 -12.40 -8.26
N MET A 111 1.72 -11.14 -8.66
CA MET A 111 2.87 -10.34 -9.09
C MET A 111 3.90 -10.17 -7.94
N SER A 112 3.41 -9.95 -6.71
CA SER A 112 4.26 -9.85 -5.52
C SER A 112 4.83 -11.19 -5.02
N LEU A 113 4.42 -12.33 -5.56
CA LEU A 113 5.02 -13.63 -5.20
C LEU A 113 5.98 -14.10 -6.30
N VAL A 114 5.68 -13.80 -7.56
CA VAL A 114 6.46 -14.25 -8.72
C VAL A 114 7.59 -13.29 -9.06
N PHE A 115 7.36 -11.97 -8.98
CA PHE A 115 8.31 -10.95 -9.42
C PHE A 115 8.97 -10.18 -8.27
N SER A 116 8.70 -10.54 -7.03
CA SER A 116 9.41 -9.96 -5.90
C SER A 116 10.84 -10.46 -5.87
N ALA A 117 11.73 -9.71 -6.50
CA ALA A 117 13.16 -9.88 -6.31
C ALA A 117 13.54 -9.65 -4.83
N PRO A 118 14.64 -10.25 -4.36
CA PRO A 118 15.18 -9.97 -3.04
C PRO A 118 15.37 -8.45 -2.85
N THR A 119 14.79 -7.89 -1.78
CA THR A 119 14.80 -6.45 -1.50
C THR A 119 16.21 -5.85 -1.42
N ASN A 120 17.21 -6.68 -1.05
CA ASN A 120 18.62 -6.30 -0.99
C ASN A 120 19.31 -6.23 -2.36
N GLU A 121 18.80 -6.93 -3.38
CA GLU A 121 19.40 -6.94 -4.73
C GLU A 121 18.97 -5.74 -5.56
N GLN A 122 17.80 -5.17 -5.26
CA GLN A 122 17.25 -4.03 -6.01
C GLN A 122 17.31 -2.71 -5.24
N SER A 123 17.58 -2.71 -3.94
CA SER A 123 17.68 -1.49 -3.17
C SER A 123 18.64 -1.58 -1.99
N GLN A 124 19.36 -0.49 -1.75
CA GLN A 124 20.18 -0.33 -0.55
C GLN A 124 19.68 0.83 0.29
N PHE A 125 19.58 0.59 1.60
CA PHE A 125 19.17 1.56 2.59
C PHE A 125 20.33 1.81 3.56
N LYS A 126 20.71 3.08 3.72
CA LYS A 126 21.76 3.50 4.67
C LYS A 126 21.26 4.68 5.49
N ARG A 127 21.40 4.58 6.81
CA ARG A 127 21.04 5.66 7.74
C ARG A 127 22.31 6.21 8.38
N TYR A 128 22.41 7.53 8.44
CA TYR A 128 23.50 8.24 9.10
C TYR A 128 22.90 9.37 9.92
N GLU A 129 23.03 9.27 11.24
CA GLU A 129 22.49 10.22 12.21
C GLU A 129 21.02 10.61 11.90
N ASP A 130 20.82 11.81 11.39
CA ASP A 130 19.53 12.46 11.22
C ASP A 130 18.89 12.25 9.84
N TYR A 131 19.57 11.58 8.91
CA TYR A 131 19.01 11.29 7.58
C TYR A 131 19.27 9.84 7.14
N ALA A 132 18.42 9.38 6.23
CA ALA A 132 18.60 8.12 5.57
C ALA A 132 18.59 8.30 4.05
N ILE A 133 19.41 7.50 3.38
CA ILE A 133 19.49 7.44 1.93
C ILE A 133 18.96 6.09 1.50
N TRP A 134 18.09 6.14 0.49
CA TRP A 134 17.58 4.97 -0.19
C TRP A 134 18.00 5.04 -1.65
N VAL A 135 18.65 3.99 -2.12
CA VAL A 135 19.00 3.81 -3.53
C VAL A 135 18.21 2.61 -4.04
N GLN A 136 17.46 2.79 -5.13
CA GLN A 136 16.69 1.71 -5.76
C GLN A 136 17.05 1.65 -7.25
N THR A 137 17.26 0.44 -7.74
CA THR A 137 17.27 0.15 -9.16
C THR A 137 15.83 0.13 -9.68
N VAL A 138 15.54 0.98 -10.65
CA VAL A 138 14.28 0.97 -11.38
C VAL A 138 14.56 0.33 -12.73
N ASP A 139 14.04 -0.87 -12.93
CA ASP A 139 14.10 -1.58 -14.21
C ASP A 139 12.71 -1.50 -14.89
N PRO A 140 12.53 -0.64 -15.91
CA PRO A 140 11.28 -0.55 -16.66
C PRO A 140 11.04 -1.77 -17.59
N GLY A 141 11.96 -2.74 -17.61
CA GLY A 141 11.86 -3.95 -18.43
C GLY A 141 12.16 -3.69 -19.91
N ALA A 142 11.57 -4.49 -20.80
CA ALA A 142 11.92 -4.59 -22.22
C ALA A 142 11.85 -3.28 -23.04
N MET A 143 11.29 -2.19 -22.50
CA MET A 143 11.10 -0.92 -23.21
C MET A 143 11.98 0.22 -22.69
N GLY A 144 12.86 0.01 -21.72
CA GLY A 144 13.70 1.09 -21.21
C GLY A 144 15.06 0.63 -20.67
N LYS A 145 15.98 1.58 -20.51
CA LYS A 145 17.22 1.35 -19.78
C LYS A 145 16.91 1.35 -18.29
N ALA A 146 17.43 0.37 -17.56
CA ALA A 146 17.45 0.42 -16.11
C ALA A 146 18.23 1.66 -15.65
N TYR A 147 17.91 2.16 -14.46
CA TYR A 147 18.60 3.28 -13.83
C TYR A 147 18.53 3.14 -12.31
N HIS A 148 19.43 3.80 -11.59
CA HIS A 148 19.36 3.91 -10.14
C HIS A 148 18.75 5.24 -9.77
N ARG A 149 17.79 5.24 -8.84
CA ARG A 149 17.24 6.46 -8.28
C ARG A 149 17.68 6.56 -6.82
N VAL A 150 18.14 7.75 -6.46
CA VAL A 150 18.65 8.08 -5.13
C VAL A 150 17.65 9.00 -4.46
N TRP A 151 17.20 8.64 -3.27
CA TRP A 151 16.29 9.42 -2.45
C TRP A 151 16.88 9.67 -1.07
N MET A 152 16.51 10.82 -0.51
CA MET A 152 16.61 11.10 0.91
C MET A 152 15.29 10.70 1.58
N GLN A 153 15.37 9.88 2.63
CA GLN A 153 14.26 9.65 3.53
C GLN A 153 14.23 10.76 4.57
N CYS A 154 13.10 11.47 4.58
CA CYS A 154 12.76 12.49 5.56
C CYS A 154 11.77 11.92 6.56
N ASP A 155 12.17 11.89 7.82
CA ASP A 155 11.33 11.40 8.89
C ASP A 155 10.22 12.42 9.20
N LEU A 156 9.00 11.91 9.38
CA LEU A 156 7.79 12.66 9.73
C LEU A 156 7.27 12.18 11.09
N PRO A 157 6.48 13.00 11.80
CA PRO A 157 5.87 12.60 13.06
C PRO A 157 5.05 11.31 12.91
N LEU A 158 5.02 10.53 13.99
CA LEU A 158 4.32 9.24 14.11
C LEU A 158 4.95 8.13 13.24
N TRP A 159 6.29 8.02 13.21
CA TRP A 159 6.99 6.96 12.47
C TRP A 159 6.66 6.91 10.98
N ARG A 160 6.34 8.07 10.39
CA ARG A 160 6.09 8.20 8.96
C ARG A 160 7.34 8.69 8.27
N TYR A 161 7.40 8.51 6.97
CA TYR A 161 8.47 9.09 6.18
C TYR A 161 7.96 9.63 4.84
N ARG A 162 8.76 10.53 4.25
CA ARG A 162 8.63 10.98 2.87
C ARG A 162 9.96 10.77 2.17
N LEU A 163 9.91 10.41 0.89
CA LEU A 163 11.10 10.35 0.04
C LEU A 163 11.24 11.63 -0.77
N ALA A 164 12.36 12.31 -0.61
CA ALA A 164 12.76 13.44 -1.45
C ALA A 164 13.74 12.93 -2.53
N PRO A 165 13.44 13.10 -3.82
CA PRO A 165 14.36 12.67 -4.88
C PRO A 165 15.63 13.52 -4.84
N ILE A 166 16.80 12.87 -4.88
CA ILE A 166 18.10 13.53 -4.98
C ILE A 166 18.56 13.55 -6.43
N GLN A 167 18.77 12.37 -7.01
CA GLN A 167 19.32 12.24 -8.35
C GLN A 167 18.90 10.91 -8.98
N THR A 168 18.93 10.87 -10.32
CA THR A 168 18.83 9.63 -11.11
C THR A 168 20.19 9.39 -11.76
N LEU A 169 20.69 8.17 -11.64
CA LEU A 169 21.97 7.70 -12.14
C LEU A 169 21.73 6.62 -13.19
N ASP A 170 22.59 6.53 -14.19
CA ASP A 170 22.56 5.43 -15.14
C ASP A 170 22.77 4.09 -14.42
N TRP A 171 22.29 2.99 -15.02
CA TRP A 171 22.45 1.66 -14.44
C TRP A 171 23.93 1.24 -14.41
N MET A 172 24.40 0.90 -13.22
CA MET A 172 25.78 0.53 -12.92
C MET A 172 25.94 -0.98 -12.64
N GLY A 173 24.88 -1.78 -12.83
CA GLY A 173 24.87 -3.21 -12.50
C GLY A 173 24.73 -3.46 -11.00
N GLU A 174 25.52 -4.40 -10.48
CA GLU A 174 25.65 -4.62 -9.03
C GLU A 174 26.41 -3.45 -8.40
N TYR A 175 25.83 -2.84 -7.38
CA TYR A 175 26.40 -1.68 -6.71
C TYR A 175 26.38 -1.86 -5.19
N GLU A 176 27.32 -1.20 -4.54
CA GLU A 176 27.40 -1.01 -3.10
C GLU A 176 27.26 0.46 -2.76
N VAL A 177 26.51 0.74 -1.69
CA VAL A 177 26.34 2.09 -1.19
C VAL A 177 27.10 2.23 0.11
N SER A 178 28.01 3.19 0.19
CA SER A 178 28.65 3.62 1.42
C SER A 178 28.35 5.10 1.68
N LEU A 179 28.22 5.44 2.95
CA LEU A 179 27.88 6.78 3.39
C LEU A 179 28.91 7.18 4.44
N ASP A 180 29.73 8.18 4.10
CA ASP A 180 30.81 8.69 4.94
C ASP A 180 30.57 10.19 5.14
N GLU A 181 30.10 10.55 6.34
CA GLU A 181 29.59 11.88 6.66
C GLU A 181 28.59 12.35 5.59
N HIS A 182 28.92 13.42 4.86
CA HIS A 182 28.09 14.00 3.80
C HIS A 182 28.39 13.46 2.40
N ILE A 183 29.28 12.48 2.26
CA ILE A 183 29.64 11.91 0.97
C ILE A 183 28.97 10.53 0.82
N LEU A 184 28.00 10.47 -0.09
CA LEU A 184 27.41 9.22 -0.53
C LEU A 184 28.25 8.66 -1.68
N LYS A 185 28.83 7.47 -1.49
CA LYS A 185 29.56 6.76 -2.55
C LYS A 185 28.73 5.56 -3.00
N ILE A 186 28.50 5.50 -4.31
CA ILE A 186 27.83 4.40 -4.99
C ILE A 186 28.87 3.79 -5.93
N SER A 187 29.36 2.61 -5.58
CA SER A 187 30.43 1.91 -6.31
C SER A 187 29.90 0.63 -6.94
N SER A 188 30.22 0.42 -8.22
CA SER A 188 30.10 -0.87 -8.89
C SER A 188 31.50 -1.43 -9.18
N ARG A 189 31.57 -2.60 -9.82
CA ARG A 189 32.84 -3.17 -10.28
C ARG A 189 33.60 -2.25 -11.26
N PHE A 190 32.89 -1.39 -12.00
CA PHE A 190 33.46 -0.64 -13.12
C PHE A 190 33.47 0.87 -12.90
N ASP A 191 32.55 1.39 -12.09
CA ASP A 191 32.35 2.83 -11.90
C ASP A 191 32.13 3.17 -10.42
N GLU A 192 32.56 4.37 -10.03
CA GLU A 192 32.29 4.92 -8.70
C GLU A 192 31.72 6.34 -8.87
N ILE A 193 30.57 6.58 -8.23
CA ILE A 193 29.92 7.89 -8.19
C ILE A 193 29.92 8.36 -6.75
N SER A 194 30.44 9.57 -6.53
CA SER A 194 30.39 10.25 -5.23
C SER A 194 29.45 11.46 -5.32
N LEU A 195 28.54 11.55 -4.36
CA LEU A 195 27.56 12.62 -4.24
C LEU A 195 27.76 13.34 -2.92
N ASP A 196 27.98 14.65 -3.02
CA ASP A 196 28.09 15.56 -1.88
C ASP A 196 26.69 15.98 -1.42
N LEU A 197 26.21 15.38 -0.33
CA LEU A 197 24.89 15.58 0.23
C LEU A 197 24.73 16.98 0.86
N SER A 198 25.82 17.70 1.15
CA SER A 198 25.73 19.07 1.68
C SER A 198 25.07 20.06 0.69
N LYS A 199 25.12 19.74 -0.60
CA LYS A 199 24.54 20.53 -1.68
C LYS A 199 23.09 20.14 -2.01
N VAL A 200 22.61 19.05 -1.43
CA VAL A 200 21.26 18.57 -1.64
C VAL A 200 20.33 19.35 -0.71
N PRO A 201 19.22 19.92 -1.21
CA PRO A 201 18.25 20.56 -0.34
C PRO A 201 17.77 19.54 0.70
N GLY A 202 17.99 19.86 1.98
CA GLY A 202 17.60 19.00 3.09
C GLY A 202 16.09 18.79 3.16
N CYS A 203 15.67 17.96 4.11
CA CYS A 203 14.25 17.68 4.32
C CYS A 203 13.50 18.99 4.65
N PRO A 204 12.49 19.38 3.85
CA PRO A 204 11.67 20.53 4.20
C PRO A 204 10.99 20.24 5.52
N SER A 205 11.16 21.13 6.49
CA SER A 205 10.45 21.07 7.77
C SER A 205 8.94 21.06 7.50
N ALA A 206 8.27 20.04 8.03
CA ALA A 206 6.83 19.82 7.88
C ALA A 206 6.01 20.93 8.54
#